data_AF-E9J877-F1
#
_entry.id   AF-E9J877-F1
#
_cell.length_a   1.000
_cell.length_b   1.000
_cell.length_c   1.000
_cell.angle_alpha   90.00
_cell.angle_beta   90.00
_cell.angle_gamma   90.00
#
_symmetry.space_group_name_H-M   'P 1'
#
loop_
_entity.id
_entity.type
_entity.pdbx_description
1 polymer ?
#
loop_
_entity_poly.entity_id
_entity_poly.type
_entity_poly.pdbx_seq_one_letter_code
_entity_poly.pdbx_strand_id
1 'polypeptide(L)'
;CYMRALFDYDPSEDTLLPCREIGLPFQKGDILQIVDQADPNWWQARRVEGESLGSPGLIPSLELEERRKAFVPPEADFVHKISICGTRISKKKKRKMYQSKSNGEFDAAELLLYEEVARMPPFRRKTLALVGPRGVGRRTLKNRLINSDPEKFGTIVPYTSRPPRVLEEDGKSYWFTDRESMESDIREHRFLEHGEHGGHLYGTKLDSVRELIRAGKMCVLDCSPAALKILHNSTEFMPYVIFIAAPGMEQLKSLYDLGRSTGASSRNLT
;
A
#
# COMPACT_ATOMS: atom_id res chain seq x y z
N CYS A 1 15.30 15.10 13.17
CA CYS A 1 13.94 14.61 12.82
C CYS A 1 13.76 13.20 13.37
N TYR A 2 12.59 12.57 13.20
CA TYR A 2 12.38 11.17 13.53
C TYR A 2 12.07 10.39 12.26
N MET A 3 12.62 9.18 12.16
CA MET A 3 12.40 8.30 11.01
C MET A 3 12.04 6.89 11.49
N ARG A 4 11.14 6.23 10.77
CA ARG A 4 10.87 4.80 10.89
C ARG A 4 11.78 4.05 9.93
N ALA A 5 12.48 3.03 10.42
CA ALA A 5 13.27 2.13 9.60
C ALA A 5 12.36 1.18 8.79
N LEU A 6 12.64 1.00 7.50
CA LEU A 6 11.87 0.11 6.62
C LEU A 6 12.62 -1.18 6.23
N PHE A 7 13.79 -1.40 6.84
CA PHE A 7 14.65 -2.56 6.69
C PHE A 7 15.36 -2.87 8.02
N ASP A 8 15.99 -4.04 8.09
CA ASP A 8 16.81 -4.46 9.24
C ASP A 8 18.27 -4.08 9.00
N TYR A 9 18.97 -3.68 10.06
CA TYR A 9 20.38 -3.33 9.99
C TYR A 9 21.18 -3.99 11.12
N ASP A 10 22.16 -4.80 10.72
CA ASP A 10 23.15 -5.42 11.60
C ASP A 10 24.54 -4.83 11.33
N PRO A 11 25.07 -3.98 12.23
CA PRO A 11 26.41 -3.42 12.13
C PRO A 11 27.54 -4.46 12.05
N SER A 12 27.33 -5.67 12.57
CA SER A 12 28.36 -6.71 12.58
C SER A 12 28.67 -7.25 11.18
N GLU A 13 27.67 -7.23 10.30
CA GLU A 13 27.76 -7.66 8.90
C GLU A 13 28.20 -6.52 7.96
N ASP A 14 28.29 -5.27 8.46
CA ASP A 14 28.62 -4.11 7.67
C ASP A 14 30.13 -3.89 7.53
N THR A 15 30.67 -4.20 6.34
CA THR A 15 32.11 -4.06 6.04
C THR A 15 32.55 -2.63 5.76
N LEU A 16 31.62 -1.70 5.53
CA LEU A 16 31.93 -0.28 5.28
C LEU A 16 31.90 0.55 6.58
N LEU A 17 31.38 -0.02 7.67
CA LEU A 17 31.31 0.65 8.96
C LEU A 17 32.72 0.79 9.56
N PRO A 18 33.19 2.01 9.90
CA PRO A 18 34.56 2.22 10.38
C PRO A 18 34.90 1.41 11.63
N CYS A 19 33.93 1.22 12.53
CA CYS A 19 34.05 0.37 13.71
C CYS A 19 32.68 -0.25 14.05
N ARG A 20 32.63 -1.57 14.27
CA ARG A 20 31.37 -2.28 14.53
C ARG A 20 30.68 -1.83 15.83
N GLU A 21 31.46 -1.43 16.82
CA GLU A 21 30.97 -1.07 18.16
C GLU A 21 30.20 0.26 18.18
N ILE A 22 30.41 1.12 17.18
CA ILE A 22 29.72 2.42 17.09
C ILE A 22 28.46 2.35 16.22
N GLY A 23 28.18 1.20 15.59
CA GLY A 23 26.97 1.01 14.80
C GLY A 23 25.74 0.84 15.70
N LEU A 24 24.62 1.44 15.30
CA LEU A 24 23.35 1.29 15.98
C LEU A 24 22.51 0.22 15.25
N PRO A 25 22.35 -0.99 15.81
CA PRO A 25 21.48 -1.99 15.22
C PRO A 25 20.01 -1.58 15.33
N PHE A 26 19.23 -1.90 14.32
CA PHE A 26 17.78 -1.69 14.34
C PHE A 26 17.04 -2.73 13.51
N GLN A 27 15.77 -2.92 13.82
CA GLN A 27 14.85 -3.74 13.03
C GLN A 27 13.87 -2.86 12.27
N LYS A 28 13.32 -3.41 11.19
CA LYS A 28 12.24 -2.81 10.43
C LYS A 28 11.07 -2.46 11.36
N GLY A 29 10.67 -1.19 11.34
CA GLY A 29 9.61 -0.62 12.18
C GLY A 29 10.13 0.19 13.37
N ASP A 30 11.41 0.06 13.75
CA ASP A 30 12.00 0.87 14.80
C ASP A 30 11.93 2.36 14.46
N ILE A 31 11.71 3.18 15.48
CA ILE A 31 11.73 4.64 15.36
C ILE A 31 13.09 5.16 15.81
N LEU A 32 13.74 5.92 14.94
CA LEU A 32 15.06 6.48 15.10
C LEU A 32 14.97 8.00 15.18
N GLN A 33 15.51 8.58 16.24
CA GLN A 33 15.77 10.02 16.28
C GLN A 33 17.07 10.29 15.52
N ILE A 34 16.98 11.01 14.41
CA ILE A 34 18.16 11.43 13.66
C ILE A 34 18.76 12.67 14.32
N VAL A 35 20.01 12.54 14.76
CA VAL A 35 20.79 13.56 15.47
C VAL A 35 21.62 14.38 14.51
N ASP A 36 22.34 13.72 13.60
CA ASP A 36 23.21 14.36 12.60
C ASP A 36 23.15 13.61 11.25
N GLN A 37 23.13 14.37 10.16
CA GLN A 37 23.11 13.91 8.77
C GLN A 37 24.22 14.55 7.91
N ALA A 38 25.21 15.20 8.54
CA ALA A 38 26.27 15.91 7.83
C ALA A 38 27.14 14.99 6.96
N ASP A 39 27.38 13.75 7.40
CA ASP A 39 28.12 12.76 6.60
C ASP A 39 27.19 12.09 5.57
N PRO A 40 27.63 11.98 4.29
CA PRO A 40 26.80 11.44 3.22
C PRO A 40 26.59 9.93 3.32
N ASN A 41 27.40 9.19 4.09
CA ASN A 41 27.32 7.73 4.21
C ASN A 41 26.78 7.28 5.57
N TRP A 42 27.04 8.03 6.64
CA TRP A 42 26.73 7.63 8.01
C TRP A 42 25.97 8.70 8.77
N TRP A 43 24.76 8.39 9.21
CA TRP A 43 24.00 9.28 10.07
C TRP A 43 24.17 8.89 11.53
N GLN A 44 24.17 9.88 12.41
CA GLN A 44 24.10 9.63 13.85
C GLN A 44 22.64 9.60 14.27
N ALA A 45 22.23 8.51 14.93
CA ALA A 45 20.86 8.34 15.40
C ALA A 45 20.81 7.74 16.80
N ARG A 46 19.62 7.84 17.42
CA ARG A 46 19.26 7.17 18.67
C ARG A 46 17.98 6.37 18.44
N ARG A 47 17.92 5.13 18.92
CA ARG A 47 16.68 4.37 18.91
C ARG A 47 15.74 4.88 19.99
N VAL A 48 14.45 5.00 19.68
CA VAL A 48 13.41 5.34 20.66
C VAL A 48 13.00 4.07 21.40
N GLU A 49 13.09 4.08 22.73
CA GLU A 49 12.76 2.95 23.62
C GLU A 49 11.71 3.38 24.64
N GLY A 50 10.44 3.20 24.28
CA GLY A 50 9.31 3.69 25.07
C GLY A 50 9.32 5.22 25.14
N GLU A 51 9.50 5.77 26.34
CA GLU A 51 9.64 7.22 26.58
C GLU A 51 11.10 7.70 26.62
N SER A 52 12.05 6.77 26.53
CA SER A 52 13.48 7.06 26.62
C SER A 52 14.17 6.97 25.25
N LEU A 53 15.36 7.55 25.17
CA LEU A 53 16.22 7.46 24.00
C LEU A 53 17.43 6.59 24.36
N GLY A 54 17.73 5.61 23.52
CA GLY A 54 18.94 4.82 23.63
C GLY A 54 20.20 5.64 23.37
N SER A 55 21.35 4.98 23.54
CA SER A 55 22.65 5.55 23.22
C SER A 55 22.74 5.93 21.73
N PRO A 56 23.49 7.00 21.39
CA PRO A 56 23.74 7.33 19.99
C PRO A 56 24.64 6.29 19.32
N GLY A 57 24.39 6.03 18.05
CA GLY A 57 25.27 5.25 17.19
C GLY A 57 25.06 5.60 15.72
N LEU A 58 25.87 4.98 14.86
CA LEU A 58 25.85 5.21 13.42
C LEU A 58 24.86 4.27 12.73
N ILE A 59 24.09 4.83 11.80
CA ILE A 59 23.23 4.11 10.87
C ILE A 59 23.63 4.47 9.44
N PRO A 60 23.42 3.58 8.45
CA PRO A 60 23.68 3.92 7.07
C PRO A 60 22.75 5.05 6.63
N SER A 61 23.30 6.06 5.97
CA SER A 61 22.51 7.14 5.38
C SER A 61 21.57 6.61 4.29
N LEU A 62 20.62 7.45 3.88
CA LEU A 62 19.79 7.16 2.71
C LEU A 62 20.65 6.90 1.46
N GLU A 63 21.64 7.76 1.18
CA GLU A 63 22.48 7.66 -0.01
C GLU A 63 23.34 6.39 -0.02
N LEU A 64 23.92 6.00 1.12
CA LEU A 64 24.73 4.78 1.23
C LEU A 64 23.87 3.54 0.94
N GLU A 65 22.68 3.49 1.53
CA GLU A 65 21.81 2.33 1.39
C GLU A 65 21.14 2.27 0.01
N GLU A 66 20.84 3.43 -0.60
CA GLU A 66 20.46 3.51 -2.00
C GLU A 66 21.56 2.96 -2.90
N ARG A 67 22.82 3.35 -2.69
CA ARG A 67 23.95 2.86 -3.48
C ARG A 67 24.14 1.34 -3.35
N ARG A 68 23.93 0.79 -2.16
CA ARG A 68 23.99 -0.66 -1.90
C ARG A 68 22.89 -1.43 -2.64
N LYS A 69 21.66 -0.91 -2.64
CA LYS A 69 20.51 -1.59 -3.26
C LYS A 69 20.35 -1.31 -4.75
N ALA A 70 20.85 -0.16 -5.22
CA ALA A 70 20.84 0.21 -6.64
C ALA A 70 21.98 -0.44 -7.44
N PHE A 71 22.91 -1.14 -6.79
CA PHE A 71 23.95 -1.88 -7.49
C PHE A 71 23.34 -3.04 -8.29
N VAL A 72 23.29 -2.86 -9.60
CA VAL A 72 22.93 -3.93 -10.55
C VAL A 72 24.23 -4.53 -11.08
N PRO A 73 24.54 -5.81 -10.78
CA PRO A 73 25.73 -6.44 -11.35
C PRO A 73 25.61 -6.43 -12.89
N PRO A 74 26.70 -6.21 -13.65
CA PRO A 74 26.66 -6.12 -15.11
C PRO A 74 25.99 -7.32 -15.81
N GLU A 75 26.02 -8.49 -15.17
CA GLU A 75 25.36 -9.72 -15.63
C GLU A 75 23.83 -9.61 -15.65
N ALA A 76 23.26 -8.83 -14.73
CA ALA A 76 21.82 -8.60 -14.62
C ALA A 76 21.28 -7.64 -15.70
N ASP A 77 22.13 -7.03 -16.51
CA ASP A 77 21.73 -6.28 -17.72
C ASP A 77 21.20 -7.19 -18.82
N PHE A 78 21.34 -8.51 -18.70
CA PHE A 78 20.94 -9.46 -19.72
C PHE A 78 19.77 -10.34 -19.27
N VAL A 79 18.87 -10.67 -20.19
CA VAL A 79 17.82 -11.68 -20.02
C VAL A 79 18.20 -12.89 -20.84
N HIS A 80 18.33 -14.04 -20.18
CA HIS A 80 18.57 -15.31 -20.83
C HIS A 80 17.24 -16.00 -21.11
N LYS A 81 16.98 -16.34 -22.38
CA LYS A 81 15.86 -17.20 -22.78
C LYS A 81 16.41 -18.45 -23.44
N ILE A 82 15.80 -19.59 -23.15
CA ILE A 82 16.11 -20.85 -23.82
C ILE A 82 15.26 -20.89 -25.10
N SER A 83 15.93 -20.96 -26.25
CA SER A 83 15.29 -21.14 -27.55
C SER A 83 14.64 -22.54 -27.66
N ILE A 84 13.70 -22.71 -28.59
CA ILE A 84 13.00 -23.98 -28.84
C ILE A 84 13.98 -25.14 -29.17
N CYS A 85 15.18 -24.82 -29.63
CA CYS A 85 16.27 -25.75 -29.93
C CYS A 85 17.34 -25.84 -28.81
N GLY A 86 17.04 -25.42 -27.58
CA GLY A 86 17.92 -25.58 -26.42
C GLY A 86 19.07 -24.57 -26.31
N THR A 87 19.27 -23.70 -27.31
CA THR A 87 20.29 -22.64 -27.28
C THR A 87 19.89 -21.50 -26.35
N ARG A 88 20.79 -21.11 -25.44
CA ARG A 88 20.61 -19.94 -24.56
C ARG A 88 20.86 -18.67 -25.37
N ILE A 89 19.81 -17.86 -25.53
CA ILE A 89 19.90 -16.54 -26.15
C ILE A 89 19.93 -15.49 -25.03
N SER A 90 21.01 -14.70 -25.00
CA SER A 90 21.14 -13.55 -24.11
C SER A 90 20.67 -12.28 -24.83
N LYS A 91 19.74 -11.53 -24.24
CA LYS A 91 19.30 -10.22 -24.76
C LYS A 91 19.52 -9.14 -23.71
N LYS A 92 20.20 -8.05 -24.09
CA LYS A 92 20.38 -6.88 -23.22
C LYS A 92 19.02 -6.24 -22.90
N LYS A 93 18.75 -5.96 -21.63
CA LYS A 93 17.57 -5.26 -21.15
C LYS A 93 17.56 -3.83 -21.70
N LYS A 94 16.42 -3.38 -22.21
CA LYS A 94 16.25 -1.99 -22.65
C LYS A 94 16.06 -1.09 -21.42
N ARG A 95 16.85 -0.03 -21.34
CA ARG A 95 16.63 1.07 -20.38
C ARG A 95 15.40 1.85 -20.85
N LYS A 96 14.34 1.89 -20.04
CA LYS A 96 13.19 2.78 -20.26
C LYS A 96 13.47 4.08 -19.52
N MET A 97 13.29 5.23 -20.18
CA MET A 97 13.27 6.52 -19.50
C MET A 97 11.96 6.69 -18.73
N TYR A 98 12.00 7.42 -17.62
CA TYR A 98 10.82 7.71 -16.82
C TYR A 98 9.75 8.44 -17.65
N GLN A 99 8.51 7.98 -17.56
CA GLN A 99 7.34 8.63 -18.12
C GLN A 99 6.27 8.71 -17.03
N SER A 100 5.75 9.91 -16.75
CA SER A 100 4.77 10.12 -15.68
C SER A 100 3.50 9.29 -15.85
N LYS A 101 3.12 8.96 -17.10
CA LYS A 101 1.96 8.10 -17.41
C LYS A 101 2.15 6.64 -16.97
N SER A 102 3.38 6.19 -16.80
CA SER A 102 3.71 4.85 -16.30
C SER A 102 4.34 4.91 -14.90
N ASN A 103 4.03 5.95 -14.11
CA ASN A 103 4.54 6.08 -12.73
C ASN A 103 4.28 4.81 -11.90
N GLY A 104 3.11 4.19 -12.12
CA GLY A 104 2.73 2.89 -11.55
C GLY A 104 3.75 1.75 -11.76
N GLU A 105 4.46 1.75 -12.88
CA GLU A 105 5.49 0.75 -13.20
C GLU A 105 6.82 1.04 -12.50
N PHE A 106 7.07 2.29 -12.12
CA PHE A 106 8.31 2.73 -11.49
C PHE A 106 8.26 2.68 -9.96
N ASP A 107 7.08 2.61 -9.34
CA ASP A 107 6.98 2.43 -7.88
C ASP A 107 7.66 1.15 -7.40
N ALA A 108 7.70 0.12 -8.25
CA ALA A 108 8.42 -1.12 -7.95
C ALA A 108 9.93 -0.92 -7.81
N ALA A 109 10.47 0.20 -8.30
CA ALA A 109 11.86 0.59 -8.16
C ALA A 109 12.11 1.56 -6.98
N GLU A 110 11.07 1.97 -6.26
CA GLU A 110 11.20 2.84 -5.08
C GLU A 110 11.84 2.05 -3.93
N LEU A 111 12.96 2.54 -3.42
CA LEU A 111 13.67 1.91 -2.30
C LEU A 111 13.06 2.40 -0.98
N LEU A 112 12.32 1.51 -0.32
CA LEU A 112 11.77 1.75 1.01
C LEU A 112 12.87 1.58 2.07
N LEU A 113 13.48 2.70 2.48
CA LEU A 113 14.61 2.74 3.42
C LEU A 113 14.23 3.35 4.76
N TYR A 114 13.85 4.63 4.72
CA TYR A 114 13.43 5.39 5.89
C TYR A 114 12.16 6.15 5.56
N GLU A 115 11.28 6.30 6.55
CA GLU A 115 10.07 7.10 6.44
C GLU A 115 10.07 8.15 7.55
N GLU A 116 9.96 9.42 7.20
CA GLU A 116 9.87 10.47 8.21
C GLU A 116 8.55 10.34 9.00
N VAL A 117 8.65 10.45 10.33
CA VAL A 117 7.52 10.30 11.23
C VAL A 117 7.48 11.42 12.25
N ALA A 118 6.27 11.72 12.74
CA ALA A 118 6.04 12.63 13.85
C ALA A 118 5.24 11.95 14.94
N ARG A 119 5.58 12.21 16.21
CA ARG A 119 4.75 11.79 17.35
C ARG A 119 3.48 12.63 17.33
N MET A 120 2.34 11.97 17.19
CA MET A 120 1.03 12.61 17.25
C MET A 120 0.38 12.32 18.60
N PRO A 121 -0.35 13.29 19.20
CA PRO A 121 -1.21 12.99 20.35
C PRO A 121 -2.25 11.93 19.95
N PRO A 122 -2.87 11.21 20.91
CA PRO A 122 -3.90 10.24 20.60
C PRO A 122 -4.95 10.81 19.65
N PHE A 123 -5.07 10.22 18.47
CA PHE A 123 -5.97 10.67 17.42
C PHE A 123 -6.88 9.53 16.98
N ARG A 124 -8.07 9.89 16.49
CA ARG A 124 -8.98 8.94 15.88
C ARG A 124 -8.60 8.74 14.42
N ARG A 125 -8.38 7.49 14.03
CA ARG A 125 -8.27 7.11 12.61
C ARG A 125 -9.60 7.42 11.93
N LYS A 126 -9.54 8.06 10.76
CA LYS A 126 -10.72 8.52 10.02
C LYS A 126 -11.15 7.52 8.94
N THR A 127 -10.20 6.73 8.46
CA THR A 127 -10.41 5.73 7.41
C THR A 127 -9.80 4.39 7.82
N LEU A 128 -10.48 3.29 7.52
CA LEU A 128 -9.95 1.93 7.60
C LEU A 128 -9.87 1.37 6.18
N ALA A 129 -8.68 1.11 5.68
CA ALA A 129 -8.46 0.52 4.36
C ALA A 129 -8.17 -0.98 4.47
N LEU A 130 -9.06 -1.80 3.93
CA LEU A 130 -8.90 -3.25 3.84
C LEU A 130 -8.29 -3.60 2.47
N VAL A 131 -7.04 -4.06 2.49
CA VAL A 131 -6.31 -4.51 1.30
C VAL A 131 -6.04 -6.00 1.39
N GLY A 132 -5.97 -6.67 0.24
CA GLY A 132 -5.73 -8.10 0.18
C GLY A 132 -6.11 -8.70 -1.17
N PRO A 133 -5.76 -9.97 -1.43
CA PRO A 133 -6.14 -10.66 -2.65
C PRO A 133 -7.66 -10.71 -2.87
N ARG A 134 -8.09 -10.99 -4.10
CA ARG A 134 -9.51 -11.24 -4.39
C ARG A 134 -9.95 -12.50 -3.65
N GLY A 135 -11.19 -12.50 -3.13
CA GLY A 135 -11.79 -13.67 -2.48
C GLY A 135 -11.44 -13.87 -1.00
N VAL A 136 -10.52 -13.09 -0.40
CA VAL A 136 -10.15 -13.24 1.04
C VAL A 136 -11.20 -12.72 2.04
N GLY A 137 -12.39 -12.35 1.57
CA GLY A 137 -13.50 -11.94 2.44
C GLY A 137 -13.49 -10.47 2.89
N ARG A 138 -12.73 -9.58 2.22
CA ARG A 138 -12.66 -8.14 2.54
C ARG A 138 -14.04 -7.48 2.65
N ARG A 139 -14.90 -7.69 1.64
CA ARG A 139 -16.28 -7.21 1.62
C ARG A 139 -17.12 -7.74 2.78
N THR A 140 -16.98 -9.02 3.11
CA THR A 140 -17.69 -9.66 4.23
C THR A 140 -17.26 -9.05 5.56
N LEU A 141 -15.95 -8.88 5.77
CA LEU A 141 -15.41 -8.25 6.97
C LEU A 141 -15.88 -6.80 7.09
N LYS A 142 -15.80 -6.01 6.00
CA LYS A 142 -16.32 -4.64 5.95
C LYS A 142 -17.78 -4.58 6.41
N ASN A 143 -18.64 -5.39 5.82
CA ASN A 143 -20.08 -5.38 6.12
C ASN A 143 -20.36 -5.80 7.57
N ARG A 144 -19.66 -6.82 8.08
CA ARG A 144 -19.79 -7.24 9.49
C ARG A 144 -19.34 -6.14 10.46
N LEU A 145 -18.24 -5.46 10.16
CA LEU A 145 -17.74 -4.36 10.97
C LEU A 145 -18.74 -3.20 11.02
N ILE A 146 -19.27 -2.79 9.87
CA ILE A 146 -20.27 -1.73 9.80
C ILE A 146 -21.55 -2.11 10.55
N ASN A 147 -22.02 -3.34 10.39
CA ASN A 147 -23.23 -3.79 11.08
C ASN A 147 -23.05 -3.96 12.59
N SER A 148 -21.80 -4.14 13.07
CA SER A 148 -21.52 -4.27 14.50
C SER A 148 -21.67 -2.95 15.26
N ASP A 149 -21.39 -1.82 14.60
CA ASP A 149 -21.55 -0.47 15.15
C ASP A 149 -21.79 0.54 14.00
N PRO A 150 -23.05 0.72 13.58
CA PRO A 150 -23.41 1.61 12.47
C PRO A 150 -23.24 3.10 12.79
N GLU A 151 -23.11 3.47 14.07
CA GLU A 151 -22.85 4.85 14.48
C GLU A 151 -21.37 5.20 14.32
N LYS A 152 -20.48 4.24 14.55
CA LYS A 152 -19.03 4.42 14.43
C LYS A 152 -18.48 4.18 13.04
N PHE A 153 -19.02 3.19 12.31
CA PHE A 153 -18.48 2.76 11.02
C PHE A 153 -19.45 3.04 9.88
N GLY A 154 -18.91 3.37 8.71
CA GLY A 154 -19.70 3.51 7.48
C GLY A 154 -18.92 3.12 6.24
N THR A 155 -19.63 2.96 5.14
CA THR A 155 -19.05 2.81 3.78
C THR A 155 -19.67 3.88 2.89
N ILE A 156 -18.99 4.17 1.78
CA ILE A 156 -19.51 5.06 0.74
C ILE A 156 -20.05 4.25 -0.44
N VAL A 157 -20.90 4.89 -1.22
CA VAL A 157 -21.47 4.35 -2.46
C VAL A 157 -20.59 4.79 -3.63
N PRO A 158 -20.05 3.85 -4.44
CA PRO A 158 -19.22 4.19 -5.58
C PRO A 158 -20.05 4.77 -6.73
N TYR A 159 -19.39 5.43 -7.68
CA TYR A 159 -19.98 5.98 -8.90
C TYR A 159 -19.76 5.04 -10.08
N THR A 160 -20.70 5.04 -11.04
CA THR A 160 -20.53 4.34 -12.31
C THR A 160 -21.15 5.10 -13.48
N SER A 161 -20.52 4.96 -14.65
CA SER A 161 -21.06 5.43 -15.93
C SER A 161 -21.98 4.43 -16.63
N ARG A 162 -22.22 3.27 -16.00
CA ARG A 162 -23.15 2.26 -16.53
C ARG A 162 -24.59 2.73 -16.32
N PRO A 163 -25.52 2.52 -17.27
CA PRO A 163 -26.92 2.80 -17.01
C PRO A 163 -27.49 1.92 -15.88
N PRO A 164 -28.41 2.44 -15.05
CA PRO A 164 -29.07 1.66 -14.01
C PRO A 164 -29.90 0.53 -14.63
N ARG A 165 -29.90 -0.65 -14.00
CA ARG A 165 -30.81 -1.75 -14.34
C ARG A 165 -32.21 -1.46 -13.78
N VAL A 166 -33.22 -2.15 -14.30
CA VAL A 166 -34.65 -1.97 -13.95
C VAL A 166 -34.92 -1.98 -12.44
N LEU A 167 -34.15 -2.75 -11.66
CA LEU A 167 -34.32 -2.87 -10.20
C LEU A 167 -33.22 -2.16 -9.39
N GLU A 168 -32.36 -1.39 -10.05
CA GLU A 168 -31.32 -0.61 -9.37
C GLU A 168 -31.82 0.79 -9.05
N GLU A 169 -31.66 1.19 -7.80
CA GLU A 169 -31.95 2.54 -7.31
C GLU A 169 -30.65 3.33 -7.25
N ASP A 170 -30.70 4.58 -7.71
CA ASP A 170 -29.59 5.52 -7.61
C ASP A 170 -29.25 5.83 -6.13
N GLY A 171 -27.96 5.91 -5.83
CA GLY A 171 -27.46 6.14 -4.47
C GLY A 171 -27.52 4.95 -3.52
N LYS A 172 -27.96 3.77 -3.98
CA LYS A 172 -28.00 2.54 -3.15
C LYS A 172 -26.77 1.67 -3.36
N SER A 173 -26.61 1.14 -4.56
CA SER A 173 -25.44 0.31 -4.93
C SER A 173 -24.38 1.13 -5.65
N TYR A 174 -24.83 2.07 -6.48
CA TYR A 174 -24.00 3.01 -7.21
C TYR A 174 -24.71 4.36 -7.29
N TRP A 175 -23.91 5.42 -7.40
CA TRP A 175 -24.33 6.67 -8.00
C TRP A 175 -24.15 6.57 -9.51
N PHE A 176 -25.25 6.66 -10.26
CA PHE A 176 -25.24 6.57 -11.71
C PHE A 176 -25.02 7.97 -12.31
N THR A 177 -24.02 8.10 -13.16
CA THR A 177 -23.63 9.37 -13.80
C THR A 177 -23.29 9.11 -15.27
N ASP A 178 -23.20 10.15 -16.10
CA ASP A 178 -22.69 9.99 -17.46
C ASP A 178 -21.16 9.82 -17.48
N ARG A 179 -20.65 9.29 -18.60
CA ARG A 179 -19.22 9.00 -18.78
C ARG A 179 -18.38 10.28 -18.86
N GLU A 180 -18.86 11.32 -19.52
CA GLU A 180 -18.12 12.56 -19.73
C GLU A 180 -17.84 13.27 -18.39
N SER A 181 -18.85 13.33 -17.52
CA SER A 181 -18.71 13.83 -16.15
C SER A 181 -17.68 13.05 -15.35
N MET A 182 -17.70 11.70 -15.41
CA MET A 182 -16.67 10.89 -14.75
C MET A 182 -15.28 11.14 -15.31
N GLU A 183 -15.13 11.27 -16.63
CA GLU A 183 -13.84 11.55 -17.26
C GLU A 183 -13.30 12.94 -16.88
N SER A 184 -14.17 13.94 -16.74
CA SER A 184 -13.77 15.26 -16.20
C SER A 184 -13.28 15.14 -14.76
N ASP A 185 -14.06 14.48 -13.90
CA ASP A 185 -13.73 14.26 -12.50
C ASP A 185 -12.42 13.47 -12.29
N ILE A 186 -12.15 12.52 -13.19
CA ILE A 186 -10.89 11.75 -13.19
C ILE A 186 -9.72 12.67 -13.56
N ARG A 187 -9.86 13.53 -14.57
CA ARG A 187 -8.82 14.51 -14.96
C ARG A 187 -8.54 15.53 -13.86
N GLU A 188 -9.55 15.85 -13.06
CA GLU A 188 -9.46 16.75 -11.90
C GLU A 188 -9.01 16.04 -10.61
N HIS A 189 -8.59 14.78 -10.67
CA HIS A 189 -8.12 14.00 -9.51
C HIS A 189 -9.14 13.91 -8.36
N ARG A 190 -10.45 13.88 -8.66
CA ARG A 190 -11.51 13.80 -7.64
C ARG A 190 -11.80 12.37 -7.16
N PHE A 191 -11.25 11.37 -7.83
CA PHE A 191 -11.42 9.96 -7.49
C PHE A 191 -10.25 9.43 -6.66
N LEU A 192 -10.57 8.70 -5.60
CA LEU A 192 -9.62 7.91 -4.83
C LEU A 192 -9.10 6.74 -5.66
N GLU A 193 -10.01 6.03 -6.32
CA GLU A 193 -9.68 5.00 -7.30
C GLU A 193 -10.76 4.97 -8.37
N HIS A 194 -10.36 4.61 -9.59
CA HIS A 194 -11.27 4.44 -10.71
C HIS A 194 -10.75 3.35 -11.64
N GLY A 195 -11.64 2.78 -12.45
CA GLY A 195 -11.31 1.75 -13.42
C GLY A 195 -12.43 1.56 -14.42
N GLU A 196 -12.14 0.84 -15.50
CA GLU A 196 -13.13 0.51 -16.53
C GLU A 196 -13.45 -0.99 -16.50
N HIS A 197 -14.73 -1.33 -16.56
CA HIS A 197 -15.19 -2.71 -16.66
C HIS A 197 -16.41 -2.80 -17.57
N GLY A 198 -16.33 -3.66 -18.60
CA GLY A 198 -17.40 -3.83 -19.57
C GLY A 198 -17.76 -2.53 -20.33
N GLY A 199 -16.76 -1.68 -20.63
CA GLY A 199 -16.94 -0.41 -21.34
C GLY A 199 -17.47 0.74 -20.47
N HIS A 200 -17.72 0.50 -19.18
CA HIS A 200 -18.22 1.52 -18.25
C HIS A 200 -17.19 1.85 -17.19
N LEU A 201 -17.17 3.12 -16.77
CA LEU A 201 -16.32 3.60 -15.71
C LEU A 201 -16.95 3.29 -14.35
N TYR A 202 -16.09 3.02 -13.37
CA TYR A 202 -16.43 2.85 -11.97
C TYR A 202 -15.40 3.60 -11.14
N GLY A 203 -15.81 4.18 -10.03
CA GLY A 203 -14.86 4.86 -9.15
C GLY A 203 -15.42 5.26 -7.79
N THR A 204 -14.51 5.54 -6.88
CA THR A 204 -14.78 5.96 -5.51
C THR A 204 -14.36 7.43 -5.36
N LYS A 205 -15.30 8.37 -5.15
CA LYS A 205 -14.96 9.80 -5.03
C LYS A 205 -14.36 10.13 -3.67
N LEU A 206 -13.38 11.03 -3.65
CA LEU A 206 -12.76 11.54 -2.42
C LEU A 206 -13.77 12.33 -1.57
N ASP A 207 -14.66 13.09 -2.21
CA ASP A 207 -15.66 13.90 -1.50
C ASP A 207 -16.63 13.04 -0.69
N SER A 208 -17.04 11.87 -1.20
CA SER A 208 -17.87 10.93 -0.46
C SER A 208 -17.16 10.42 0.81
N VAL A 209 -15.84 10.18 0.74
CA VAL A 209 -15.03 9.81 1.91
C VAL A 209 -15.02 10.97 2.92
N ARG A 210 -14.80 12.21 2.45
CA ARG A 210 -14.79 13.41 3.29
C ARG A 210 -16.12 13.65 3.99
N GLU A 211 -17.24 13.44 3.31
CA GLU A 211 -18.59 13.59 3.86
C GLU A 211 -18.82 12.61 5.01
N LEU A 212 -18.46 11.34 4.82
CA LEU A 212 -18.61 10.33 5.86
C LEU A 212 -17.74 10.63 7.09
N ILE A 213 -16.51 11.12 6.87
CA ILE A 213 -15.63 11.57 7.95
C ILE A 213 -16.24 12.78 8.68
N ARG A 214 -16.80 13.75 7.95
CA ARG A 214 -17.49 14.92 8.54
C ARG A 214 -18.73 14.51 9.35
N ALA A 215 -19.39 13.43 8.97
CA ALA A 215 -20.48 12.83 9.74
C ALA A 215 -20.01 12.11 11.03
N GLY A 216 -18.71 12.13 11.34
CA GLY A 216 -18.15 11.55 12.56
C GLY A 216 -17.90 10.03 12.50
N LYS A 217 -18.09 9.41 11.34
CA LYS A 217 -17.91 7.96 11.15
C LYS A 217 -16.52 7.64 10.58
N MET A 218 -15.98 6.50 10.97
CA MET A 218 -14.81 5.92 10.31
C MET A 218 -15.23 5.32 8.96
N CYS A 219 -14.63 5.79 7.87
CA CYS A 219 -14.88 5.28 6.53
C CYS A 219 -14.15 3.94 6.34
N VAL A 220 -14.90 2.84 6.17
CA VAL A 220 -14.35 1.52 5.90
C VAL A 220 -14.32 1.28 4.38
N LEU A 221 -13.11 1.22 3.83
CA LEU A 221 -12.84 1.05 2.41
C LEU A 221 -12.34 -0.37 2.12
N ASP A 222 -12.85 -0.94 1.02
CA ASP A 222 -12.33 -2.17 0.40
C ASP A 222 -11.73 -1.75 -0.95
N CYS A 223 -10.51 -1.22 -0.92
CA CYS A 223 -9.87 -0.56 -2.06
C CYS A 223 -8.66 -1.35 -2.57
N SER A 224 -8.20 -0.99 -3.77
CA SER A 224 -6.95 -1.50 -4.32
C SER A 224 -5.73 -0.93 -3.58
N PRO A 225 -4.56 -1.61 -3.63
CA PRO A 225 -3.32 -1.05 -3.07
C PRO A 225 -2.91 0.31 -3.67
N ALA A 226 -3.30 0.60 -4.92
CA ALA A 226 -3.01 1.87 -5.57
C ALA A 226 -3.65 3.06 -4.83
N ALA A 227 -4.84 2.87 -4.26
CA ALA A 227 -5.53 3.89 -3.47
C ALA A 227 -4.76 4.29 -2.20
N LEU A 228 -3.92 3.39 -1.66
CA LEU A 228 -3.18 3.65 -0.43
C LEU A 228 -2.22 4.82 -0.55
N LYS A 229 -1.68 5.12 -1.74
CA LYS A 229 -0.79 6.27 -1.92
C LYS A 229 -1.51 7.59 -1.68
N ILE A 230 -2.72 7.72 -2.21
CA ILE A 230 -3.56 8.90 -2.03
C ILE A 230 -3.99 9.01 -0.56
N LEU A 231 -4.38 7.89 0.05
CA LEU A 231 -4.78 7.86 1.46
C LEU A 231 -3.63 8.17 2.42
N HIS A 232 -2.43 7.65 2.17
CA HIS A 232 -1.26 7.80 3.04
C HIS A 232 -0.69 9.22 2.96
N ASN A 233 -0.62 9.79 1.76
CA ASN A 233 -0.04 11.11 1.54
C ASN A 233 -0.96 12.27 1.95
N SER A 234 -2.21 11.97 2.30
CA SER A 234 -3.17 12.97 2.76
C SER A 234 -3.43 12.85 4.25
N THR A 235 -3.06 13.90 4.99
CA THR A 235 -3.34 14.04 6.43
C THR A 235 -4.85 14.13 6.72
N GLU A 236 -5.69 14.34 5.72
CA GLU A 236 -7.13 14.43 5.91
C GLU A 236 -7.77 13.05 6.17
N PHE A 237 -7.21 11.97 5.60
CA PHE A 237 -7.81 10.62 5.65
C PHE A 237 -7.24 9.73 6.75
N MET A 238 -5.99 9.96 7.19
CA MET A 238 -5.34 9.25 8.30
C MET A 238 -5.66 7.74 8.34
N PRO A 239 -5.35 7.00 7.26
CA PRO A 239 -5.81 5.63 7.11
C PRO A 239 -5.21 4.73 8.20
N TYR A 240 -6.00 3.75 8.64
CA TYR A 240 -5.51 2.54 9.27
C TYR A 240 -5.60 1.44 8.22
N VAL A 241 -4.46 0.83 7.86
CA VAL A 241 -4.39 -0.13 6.75
C VAL A 241 -4.27 -1.53 7.33
N ILE A 242 -5.19 -2.41 6.95
CA ILE A 242 -5.15 -3.83 7.31
C ILE A 242 -4.98 -4.65 6.03
N PHE A 243 -3.88 -5.37 5.96
CA PHE A 243 -3.67 -6.38 4.93
C PHE A 243 -4.24 -7.73 5.38
N ILE A 244 -5.20 -8.24 4.62
CA ILE A 244 -5.82 -9.55 4.85
C ILE A 244 -5.11 -10.53 3.92
N ALA A 245 -4.17 -11.28 4.49
CA ALA A 245 -3.44 -12.31 3.78
C ALA A 245 -4.39 -13.44 3.34
N ALA A 246 -4.10 -14.04 2.18
CA ALA A 246 -4.77 -15.27 1.79
C ALA A 246 -4.41 -16.38 2.79
N PRO A 247 -5.36 -17.26 3.15
CA PRO A 247 -5.05 -18.42 3.96
C PRO A 247 -4.03 -19.31 3.25
N GLY A 248 -3.28 -20.10 4.01
CA GLY A 248 -2.40 -21.13 3.45
C GLY A 248 -3.19 -22.13 2.60
N MET A 249 -2.50 -22.80 1.67
CA MET A 249 -3.15 -23.70 0.71
C MET A 249 -3.97 -24.81 1.38
N GLU A 250 -3.49 -25.35 2.50
CA GLU A 250 -4.22 -26.36 3.27
C GLU A 250 -5.52 -25.81 3.85
N GLN A 251 -5.46 -24.62 4.43
CA GLN A 251 -6.63 -23.95 5.00
C GLN A 251 -7.64 -23.55 3.92
N LEU A 252 -7.16 -23.15 2.73
CA LEU A 252 -8.01 -22.94 1.55
C LEU A 252 -8.72 -24.22 1.13
N LYS A 253 -8.03 -25.38 1.10
CA LYS A 253 -8.64 -26.68 0.81
C LYS A 253 -9.73 -27.01 1.84
N SER A 254 -9.43 -26.87 3.13
CA SER A 254 -10.41 -27.13 4.19
C SER A 254 -11.64 -26.22 4.08
N LEU A 255 -11.45 -24.92 3.79
CA LEU A 255 -12.56 -23.98 3.58
C LEU A 255 -13.39 -24.33 2.34
N TYR A 256 -12.74 -24.78 1.26
CA TYR A 256 -13.41 -25.23 0.04
C TYR A 256 -14.24 -26.51 0.28
N ASP A 257 -13.66 -27.49 0.98
CA ASP A 257 -14.35 -28.73 1.34
C ASP A 257 -15.52 -28.47 2.29
N LEU A 258 -15.34 -27.57 3.25
CA LEU A 258 -16.41 -27.11 4.13
C LEU A 258 -17.53 -26.41 3.33
N GLY A 259 -17.18 -25.54 2.38
CA GLY A 259 -18.14 -24.90 1.48
C GLY A 259 -18.93 -25.90 0.63
N ARG A 260 -18.27 -26.97 0.15
CA ARG A 260 -18.95 -28.10 -0.53
C ARG A 260 -19.91 -28.85 0.39
N SER A 261 -19.49 -29.11 1.64
CA SER A 261 -20.32 -29.87 2.60
C SER A 261 -21.54 -29.10 3.11
N THR A 262 -21.45 -27.78 3.17
CA THR A 262 -22.50 -26.89 3.71
C THR A 262 -23.47 -26.35 2.64
N GLY A 263 -23.29 -26.73 1.38
CA GLY A 263 -24.17 -26.30 0.28
C GLY A 263 -24.08 -24.80 -0.04
N ALA A 264 -23.03 -24.11 0.43
CA ALA A 264 -22.82 -22.70 0.14
C ALA A 264 -22.45 -22.54 -1.35
N SER A 265 -23.45 -22.20 -2.17
CA SER A 265 -23.31 -22.00 -3.60
C SER A 265 -22.19 -20.99 -3.91
N SER A 266 -21.24 -21.42 -4.75
CA SER A 266 -20.12 -20.66 -5.31
C SER A 266 -20.58 -19.57 -6.29
N ARG A 267 -21.53 -18.73 -5.89
CA ARG A 267 -21.92 -17.54 -6.66
C ARG A 267 -21.08 -16.38 -6.16
N ASN A 268 -20.18 -15.92 -7.05
CA ASN A 268 -19.36 -14.69 -6.98
C ASN A 268 -17.88 -14.87 -6.59
N LEU A 269 -17.13 -15.64 -7.39
CA LEU A 269 -15.66 -15.56 -7.48
C LEU A 269 -15.18 -15.11 -8.88
N THR A 270 -16.04 -14.46 -9.68
CA THR A 270 -15.67 -13.79 -10.94
C THR A 270 -15.65 -12.28 -10.75
#